data_AF-A0A5D0TRM2-F1
#
_entry.id   AF-A0A5D0TRM2-F1
#
_cell.length_a   1.000
_cell.length_b   1.000
_cell.length_c   1.000
_cell.angle_alpha   90.00
_cell.angle_beta   90.00
_cell.angle_gamma   90.00
#
_symmetry.space_group_name_H-M   'P 1'
#
loop_
_entity.id
_entity.type
_entity.pdbx_description
1 polymer ?
#
loop_
_entity_poly.entity_id
_entity_poly.type
_entity_poly.pdbx_seq_one_letter_code
_entity_poly.pdbx_strand_id
1 'polypeptide(L)'
;AEAIRRALPNAVQVADRWHLWHNLCEAALSEVKAHSTCWAPVLDAPIYDGPRAQTTLERWHQVHDLLDQGVGLLESARRLQLALNTVKRYARADRPERMLRVPKYRASLVDPYREHLRKRRAEDPGVPVAHLFEEIKALGYEGCLNLLHKYINQGRADVDRSHISPRRLARMILTRPDNLKPEHRDLLARLTAACPEMTRLAAVVGGFAELLTPHAGNADRLSLWIGQVRAVDLPHLHAFTRGLERDRDAVNAALTL
;
A
#
# COMPACT_ATOMS: atom_id res chain seq x y z
N ALA A 1 -0.33 7.79 28.19
CA ALA A 1 0.60 6.96 28.99
C ALA A 1 1.21 7.73 30.17
N GLU A 2 1.79 8.92 29.96
CA GLU A 2 2.46 9.74 31.00
C GLU A 2 1.61 10.00 32.26
N ALA A 3 0.34 10.39 32.07
CA ALA A 3 -0.58 10.68 33.18
C ALA A 3 -0.88 9.45 34.06
N ILE A 4 -0.99 8.27 33.44
CA ILE A 4 -1.24 7.00 34.15
C ILE A 4 0.01 6.55 34.91
N ARG A 5 1.21 6.70 34.32
CA ARG A 5 2.49 6.42 35.02
C ARG A 5 2.63 7.22 36.32
N ARG A 6 2.15 8.46 36.33
CA ARG A 6 2.19 9.33 37.53
C ARG A 6 1.13 8.95 38.56
N ALA A 7 -0.04 8.52 38.12
CA ALA A 7 -1.16 8.19 39.01
C ALA A 7 -1.07 6.80 39.64
N LEU A 8 -0.55 5.81 38.90
CA LEU A 8 -0.44 4.42 39.33
C LEU A 8 0.93 3.83 38.90
N PRO A 9 2.01 4.14 39.61
CA PRO A 9 3.37 3.76 39.21
C PRO A 9 3.62 2.24 39.18
N ASN A 10 2.82 1.47 39.93
CA ASN A 10 2.95 0.01 40.01
C ASN A 10 2.04 -0.74 39.03
N ALA A 11 1.19 -0.03 38.26
CA ALA A 11 0.32 -0.68 37.29
C ALA A 11 1.13 -1.08 36.05
N VAL A 12 1.08 -2.37 35.69
CA VAL A 12 1.68 -2.86 34.44
C VAL A 12 0.88 -2.30 33.28
N GLN A 13 1.50 -1.47 32.45
CA GLN A 13 0.90 -1.03 31.21
C GLN A 13 0.99 -2.17 30.20
N VAL A 14 -0.14 -2.50 29.58
CA VAL A 14 -0.21 -3.54 28.55
C VAL A 14 -0.78 -2.89 27.30
N ALA A 15 -0.04 -2.97 26.20
CA ALA A 15 -0.53 -2.51 24.90
C ALA A 15 -1.67 -3.41 24.41
N ASP A 16 -2.61 -2.84 23.67
CA ASP A 16 -3.64 -3.64 23.02
C ASP A 16 -3.08 -4.32 21.76
N ARG A 17 -3.08 -5.66 21.74
CA ARG A 17 -2.63 -6.48 20.61
C ARG A 17 -3.38 -6.15 19.31
N TRP A 18 -4.66 -5.78 19.39
CA TRP A 18 -5.39 -5.34 18.20
C TRP A 18 -4.77 -4.07 17.61
N HIS A 19 -4.41 -3.09 18.46
CA HIS A 19 -3.74 -1.87 18.02
C HIS A 19 -2.35 -2.15 17.45
N LEU A 20 -1.60 -3.10 18.02
CA LEU A 20 -0.31 -3.52 17.47
C LEU A 20 -0.46 -4.07 16.04
N TRP A 21 -1.41 -4.98 15.83
CA TRP A 21 -1.69 -5.55 14.51
C TRP A 21 -2.26 -4.51 13.54
N HIS A 22 -3.19 -3.66 13.98
CA HIS A 22 -3.77 -2.61 13.16
C HIS A 22 -2.72 -1.61 12.67
N ASN A 23 -1.81 -1.18 13.55
CA ASN A 23 -0.72 -0.29 13.19
C ASN A 23 0.25 -0.94 12.19
N LEU A 24 0.54 -2.24 12.33
CA LEU A 24 1.30 -3.00 11.34
C LEU A 24 0.56 -3.06 9.99
N CYS A 25 -0.76 -3.28 9.99
CA CYS A 25 -1.58 -3.31 8.77
C CYS A 25 -1.48 -1.98 7.99
N GLU A 26 -1.57 -0.84 8.69
CA GLU A 26 -1.45 0.48 8.07
C GLU A 26 -0.03 0.74 7.53
N ALA A 27 1.00 0.29 8.25
CA ALA A 27 2.38 0.38 7.82
C ALA A 27 2.64 -0.49 6.58
N ALA A 28 2.20 -1.76 6.59
CA ALA A 28 2.30 -2.67 5.47
C ALA A 28 1.55 -2.17 4.23
N LEU A 29 0.33 -1.63 4.40
CA LEU A 29 -0.40 -1.00 3.30
C LEU A 29 0.36 0.20 2.72
N SER A 30 1.06 0.96 3.56
CA SER A 30 1.87 2.09 3.10
C SER A 30 3.09 1.63 2.29
N GLU A 31 3.75 0.53 2.68
CA GLU A 31 4.81 -0.06 1.87
C GLU A 31 4.31 -0.62 0.55
N VAL A 32 3.22 -1.39 0.54
CA VAL A 32 2.64 -1.91 -0.71
C VAL A 32 2.33 -0.76 -1.68
N LYS A 33 1.86 0.37 -1.17
CA LYS A 33 1.66 1.58 -1.97
C LYS A 33 2.99 2.15 -2.47
N ALA A 34 3.98 2.33 -1.59
CA ALA A 34 5.30 2.86 -1.93
C ALA A 34 6.01 2.03 -3.01
N HIS A 35 5.81 0.72 -3.00
CA HIS A 35 6.38 -0.24 -3.94
C HIS A 35 5.48 -0.51 -5.16
N SER A 36 4.46 0.33 -5.42
CA SER A 36 3.55 0.15 -6.59
C SER A 36 4.32 -0.02 -7.91
N THR A 37 5.41 0.72 -8.09
CA THR A 37 6.21 0.68 -9.32
C THR A 37 6.96 -0.63 -9.53
N CYS A 38 7.22 -1.43 -8.48
CA CYS A 38 7.91 -2.71 -8.63
C CYS A 38 6.95 -3.86 -8.95
N TRP A 39 5.78 -3.92 -8.28
CA TRP A 39 4.88 -5.06 -8.42
C TRP A 39 3.78 -4.85 -9.45
N ALA A 40 3.44 -3.60 -9.81
CA ALA A 40 2.43 -3.35 -10.85
C ALA A 40 2.83 -3.89 -12.24
N PRO A 41 4.10 -3.78 -12.69
CA PRO A 41 4.53 -4.36 -13.97
C PRO A 41 4.35 -5.88 -14.05
N VAL A 42 4.36 -6.61 -12.93
CA VAL A 42 4.12 -8.07 -12.90
C VAL A 42 2.71 -8.45 -13.37
N LEU A 43 1.78 -7.49 -13.40
CA LEU A 43 0.40 -7.63 -13.86
C LEU A 43 0.08 -6.78 -15.08
N ASP A 44 1.10 -6.22 -15.74
CA ASP A 44 0.93 -5.22 -16.80
C ASP A 44 0.02 -4.06 -16.38
N ALA A 45 0.01 -3.76 -15.08
CA ALA A 45 -0.86 -2.75 -14.51
C ALA A 45 -0.20 -1.37 -14.71
N PRO A 46 -0.94 -0.39 -15.26
CA PRO A 46 -0.38 0.93 -15.51
C PRO A 46 -0.08 1.63 -14.19
N ILE A 47 1.01 2.40 -14.16
CA ILE A 47 1.25 3.40 -13.13
C ILE A 47 0.46 4.65 -13.51
N TYR A 48 -0.18 5.28 -12.52
CA TYR A 48 -0.93 6.51 -12.79
C TYR A 48 0.04 7.64 -13.14
N ASP A 49 -0.13 8.21 -14.33
CA ASP A 49 0.69 9.28 -14.91
C ASP A 49 -0.09 10.58 -15.18
N GLY A 50 -1.36 10.65 -14.77
CA GLY A 50 -2.21 11.83 -14.98
C GLY A 50 -1.80 13.06 -14.16
N PRO A 51 -2.55 14.18 -14.23
CA PRO A 51 -2.16 15.46 -13.64
C PRO A 51 -1.77 15.41 -12.16
N ARG A 52 -2.42 14.53 -11.38
CA ARG A 52 -2.05 14.36 -9.95
C ARG A 52 -0.69 13.72 -9.76
N ALA A 53 -0.24 12.85 -10.67
CA ALA A 53 1.10 12.27 -10.63
C ALA A 53 2.14 13.36 -10.87
N GLN A 54 1.92 14.21 -11.88
CA GLN A 54 2.77 15.36 -12.18
C GLN A 54 2.88 16.31 -10.99
N THR A 55 1.75 16.77 -10.42
CA THR A 55 1.77 17.60 -9.21
C THR A 55 2.46 16.90 -8.04
N THR A 56 2.32 15.59 -7.90
CA THR A 56 2.98 14.84 -6.83
C THR A 56 4.49 14.81 -7.02
N LEU A 57 4.97 14.66 -8.25
CA LEU A 57 6.40 14.71 -8.60
C LEU A 57 6.97 16.11 -8.38
N GLU A 58 6.30 17.16 -8.84
CA GLU A 58 6.70 18.55 -8.60
C GLU A 58 6.84 18.86 -7.11
N ARG A 59 5.85 18.43 -6.30
CA ARG A 59 5.90 18.61 -4.84
C ARG A 59 6.98 17.78 -4.18
N TRP A 60 7.31 16.62 -4.72
CA TRP A 60 8.41 15.81 -4.25
C TRP A 60 9.74 16.54 -4.46
N HIS A 61 9.99 17.06 -5.69
CA HIS A 61 11.19 17.85 -5.99
C HIS A 61 11.30 19.07 -5.08
N GLN A 62 10.26 19.88 -4.95
CA GLN A 62 10.26 21.07 -4.07
C GLN A 62 10.62 20.75 -2.61
N VAL A 63 10.18 19.59 -2.09
CA VAL A 63 10.52 19.19 -0.72
C VAL A 63 11.97 18.73 -0.65
N HIS A 64 12.43 17.89 -1.57
CA HIS A 64 13.80 17.37 -1.57
C HIS A 64 14.84 18.47 -1.85
N ASP A 65 14.57 19.40 -2.76
CA ASP A 65 15.45 20.55 -3.00
C ASP A 65 15.71 21.36 -1.73
N LEU A 66 14.70 21.55 -0.88
CA LEU A 66 14.84 22.22 0.41
C LEU A 66 15.59 21.36 1.43
N LEU A 67 15.36 20.06 1.45
CA LEU A 67 16.06 19.14 2.36
C LEU A 67 17.55 19.04 2.00
N ASP A 68 17.88 19.01 0.72
CA ASP A 68 19.26 19.00 0.21
C ASP A 68 20.01 20.31 0.55
N GLN A 69 19.28 21.42 0.68
CA GLN A 69 19.79 22.69 1.20
C GLN A 69 19.89 22.72 2.74
N GLY A 70 19.60 21.61 3.44
CA GLY A 70 19.64 21.52 4.90
C GLY A 70 18.45 22.17 5.61
N VAL A 71 17.38 22.51 4.90
CA VAL A 71 16.20 23.16 5.49
C VAL A 71 15.36 22.14 6.26
N GLY A 72 15.14 22.40 7.56
CA GLY A 72 14.35 21.52 8.41
C GLY A 72 12.87 21.38 8.00
N LEU A 73 12.24 20.24 8.32
CA LEU A 73 10.89 19.91 7.88
C LEU A 73 9.80 20.96 8.21
N LEU A 74 9.91 21.62 9.37
CA LEU A 74 8.98 22.68 9.79
C LEU A 74 9.12 23.94 8.93
N GLU A 75 10.37 24.29 8.60
CA GLU A 75 10.68 25.43 7.74
C GLU A 75 10.20 25.16 6.31
N SER A 76 10.48 23.97 5.79
CA SER A 76 10.01 23.51 4.48
C SER A 76 8.48 23.52 4.39
N ALA A 77 7.78 23.13 5.45
CA ALA A 77 6.32 23.23 5.53
C ALA A 77 5.81 24.67 5.42
N ARG A 78 6.49 25.62 6.10
CA ARG A 78 6.14 27.04 6.04
C ARG A 78 6.40 27.63 4.65
N ARG A 79 7.57 27.38 4.07
CA ARG A 79 7.98 27.89 2.75
C ARG A 79 7.07 27.41 1.62
N LEU A 80 6.71 26.12 1.64
CA LEU A 80 5.87 25.51 0.61
C LEU A 80 4.36 25.66 0.88
N GLN A 81 3.98 26.26 2.02
CA GLN A 81 2.60 26.33 2.51
C GLN A 81 1.91 24.96 2.54
N LEU A 82 2.64 23.95 2.99
CA LEU A 82 2.16 22.57 3.12
C LEU A 82 2.01 22.20 4.59
N ALA A 83 1.01 21.39 4.90
CA ALA A 83 0.91 20.79 6.23
C ALA A 83 2.18 19.96 6.54
N LEU A 84 2.67 20.02 7.78
CA LEU A 84 3.88 19.27 8.19
C LEU A 84 3.80 17.78 7.87
N ASN A 85 2.62 17.18 8.00
CA ASN A 85 2.40 15.76 7.67
C ASN A 85 2.56 15.47 6.17
N THR A 86 2.26 16.44 5.30
CA THR A 86 2.48 16.34 3.86
C THR A 86 3.97 16.41 3.54
N VAL A 87 4.71 17.34 4.15
CA VAL A 87 6.18 17.42 3.99
C VAL A 87 6.84 16.14 4.51
N LYS A 88 6.45 15.66 5.69
CA LYS A 88 6.92 14.37 6.24
C LYS A 88 6.63 13.20 5.30
N ARG A 89 5.51 13.23 4.56
CA ARG A 89 5.18 12.18 3.58
C ARG A 89 6.16 12.21 2.39
N TYR A 90 6.43 13.39 1.83
CA TYR A 90 7.38 13.54 0.72
C TYR A 90 8.82 13.24 1.14
N ALA A 91 9.24 13.73 2.31
CA ALA A 91 10.59 13.51 2.85
C ALA A 91 10.93 12.04 3.12
N ARG A 92 9.92 11.18 3.39
CA ARG A 92 10.13 9.73 3.59
C ARG A 92 10.30 8.96 2.28
N ALA A 93 9.83 9.51 1.17
CA ALA A 93 10.08 8.94 -0.14
C ALA A 93 11.45 9.43 -0.60
N ASP A 94 12.47 8.61 -0.44
CA ASP A 94 13.84 8.82 -0.94
C ASP A 94 13.92 9.04 -2.45
N ARG A 95 12.93 8.54 -3.20
CA ARG A 95 12.87 8.62 -4.65
C ARG A 95 11.43 8.90 -5.14
N PRO A 96 11.25 9.60 -6.28
CA PRO A 96 9.93 10.00 -6.77
C PRO A 96 9.01 8.81 -7.09
N GLU A 97 9.57 7.66 -7.49
CA GLU A 97 8.83 6.44 -7.80
C GLU A 97 8.02 5.95 -6.60
N ARG A 98 8.51 6.17 -5.37
CA ARG A 98 7.79 5.86 -4.14
C ARG A 98 6.57 6.73 -3.90
N MET A 99 6.33 7.75 -4.71
CA MET A 99 5.10 8.54 -4.70
C MET A 99 4.11 8.14 -5.79
N LEU A 100 4.57 7.41 -6.82
CA LEU A 100 3.72 6.91 -7.89
C LEU A 100 2.88 5.73 -7.41
N ARG A 101 1.65 5.64 -7.89
CA ARG A 101 0.65 4.68 -7.40
C ARG A 101 -0.08 4.03 -8.56
N VAL A 102 -0.51 2.79 -8.36
CA VAL A 102 -1.50 2.17 -9.24
C VAL A 102 -2.81 2.98 -9.17
N PRO A 103 -3.44 3.30 -10.33
CA PRO A 103 -4.72 3.98 -10.36
C PRO A 103 -5.78 3.25 -9.53
N LYS A 104 -6.55 4.01 -8.75
CA LYS A 104 -7.72 3.45 -8.04
C LYS A 104 -8.94 3.52 -8.94
N TYR A 105 -9.20 2.44 -9.66
CA TYR A 105 -10.47 2.28 -10.38
C TYR A 105 -11.56 1.83 -9.40
N ARG A 106 -12.69 2.55 -9.39
CA ARG A 106 -13.90 2.10 -8.69
C ARG A 106 -14.74 1.24 -9.65
N ALA A 107 -15.58 0.39 -9.06
CA ALA A 107 -16.66 -0.24 -9.80
C ALA A 107 -17.45 0.84 -10.55
N SER A 108 -17.75 0.54 -11.81
CA SER A 108 -18.37 1.40 -12.79
C SER A 108 -19.45 0.60 -13.49
N LEU A 109 -20.43 1.30 -14.08
CA LEU A 109 -21.52 0.68 -14.83
C LEU A 109 -21.03 -0.15 -16.04
N VAL A 110 -19.77 0.04 -16.46
CA VAL A 110 -19.16 -0.69 -17.58
C VAL A 110 -18.59 -2.05 -17.13
N ASP A 111 -18.33 -2.25 -15.84
CA ASP A 111 -17.69 -3.48 -15.33
C ASP A 111 -18.46 -4.78 -15.64
N PRO A 112 -19.80 -4.83 -15.60
CA PRO A 112 -20.55 -6.02 -16.01
C PRO A 112 -20.32 -6.42 -17.47
N TYR A 113 -20.00 -5.45 -18.33
CA TYR A 113 -19.78 -5.64 -19.77
C TYR A 113 -18.30 -5.84 -20.14
N ARG A 114 -17.42 -5.94 -19.13
CA ARG A 114 -15.96 -6.01 -19.32
C ARG A 114 -15.53 -7.18 -20.20
N GLU A 115 -16.09 -8.36 -19.99
CA GLU A 115 -15.72 -9.55 -20.76
C GLU A 115 -16.15 -9.43 -22.24
N HIS A 116 -17.30 -8.81 -22.50
CA HIS A 116 -17.73 -8.50 -23.88
C HIS A 116 -16.75 -7.55 -24.56
N LEU A 117 -16.43 -6.43 -23.91
CA LEU A 117 -15.48 -5.44 -24.43
C LEU A 117 -14.09 -6.05 -24.67
N ARG A 118 -13.66 -6.94 -23.78
CA ARG A 118 -12.38 -7.66 -23.90
C ARG A 118 -12.37 -8.59 -25.11
N LYS A 119 -13.43 -9.39 -25.28
CA LYS A 119 -13.56 -10.30 -26.43
C LYS A 119 -13.54 -9.52 -27.75
N ARG A 120 -14.33 -8.45 -27.84
CA ARG A 120 -14.41 -7.61 -29.06
C ARG A 120 -13.08 -6.95 -29.39
N ARG A 121 -12.30 -6.51 -28.39
CA ARG A 121 -10.96 -5.96 -28.59
C ARG A 121 -9.92 -6.99 -29.01
N ALA A 122 -10.07 -8.24 -28.58
CA ALA A 122 -9.21 -9.33 -29.02
C ALA A 122 -9.51 -9.73 -30.48
N GLU A 123 -10.78 -9.68 -30.88
CA GLU A 123 -11.22 -9.96 -32.26
C GLU A 123 -10.86 -8.84 -33.23
N ASP A 124 -11.06 -7.58 -32.83
CA ASP A 124 -10.73 -6.40 -33.63
C ASP A 124 -10.19 -5.27 -32.72
N PRO A 125 -8.86 -5.07 -32.68
CA PRO A 125 -8.24 -4.00 -31.90
C PRO A 125 -8.64 -2.58 -32.33
N GLY A 126 -9.16 -2.43 -33.56
CA GLY A 126 -9.52 -1.14 -34.17
C GLY A 126 -10.98 -0.72 -34.00
N VAL A 127 -11.82 -1.52 -33.31
CA VAL A 127 -13.26 -1.22 -33.19
C VAL A 127 -13.48 0.17 -32.59
N PRO A 128 -14.24 1.06 -33.28
CA PRO A 128 -14.61 2.36 -32.73
C PRO A 128 -15.36 2.23 -31.41
N VAL A 129 -15.02 3.08 -30.44
CA VAL A 129 -15.68 3.06 -29.11
C VAL A 129 -17.19 3.30 -29.22
N ALA A 130 -17.64 4.04 -30.23
CA ALA A 130 -19.07 4.22 -30.50
C ALA A 130 -19.78 2.89 -30.85
N HIS A 131 -19.13 2.01 -31.62
CA HIS A 131 -19.71 0.68 -31.91
C HIS A 131 -19.76 -0.19 -30.66
N LEU A 132 -18.70 -0.18 -29.85
CA LEU A 132 -18.71 -0.88 -28.55
C LEU A 132 -19.80 -0.35 -27.62
N PHE A 133 -20.10 0.95 -27.68
CA PHE A 133 -21.17 1.56 -26.90
C PHE A 133 -22.56 1.07 -27.31
N GLU A 134 -22.85 1.01 -28.61
CA GLU A 134 -24.11 0.46 -29.11
C GLU A 134 -24.26 -1.02 -28.76
N GLU A 135 -23.19 -1.81 -28.88
CA GLU A 135 -23.19 -3.22 -28.49
C GLU A 135 -23.52 -3.41 -27.00
N ILE A 136 -22.87 -2.68 -26.10
CA ILE A 136 -23.17 -2.79 -24.66
C ILE A 136 -24.51 -2.16 -24.30
N LYS A 137 -24.97 -1.14 -25.03
CA LYS A 137 -26.32 -0.56 -24.87
C LYS A 137 -27.39 -1.60 -25.16
N ALA A 138 -27.23 -2.37 -26.23
CA ALA A 138 -28.14 -3.49 -26.54
C ALA A 138 -28.13 -4.58 -25.46
N LEU A 139 -27.00 -4.76 -24.75
CA LEU A 139 -26.88 -5.68 -23.61
C LEU A 139 -27.44 -5.11 -22.29
N GLY A 140 -28.00 -3.90 -22.28
CA GLY A 140 -28.61 -3.27 -21.09
C GLY A 140 -27.74 -2.21 -20.40
N TYR A 141 -26.68 -1.69 -21.04
CA TYR A 141 -25.85 -0.66 -20.44
C TYR A 141 -26.59 0.68 -20.30
N GLU A 142 -26.78 1.16 -19.07
CA GLU A 142 -27.48 2.42 -18.80
C GLU A 142 -26.56 3.66 -18.78
N GLY A 143 -25.24 3.46 -18.77
CA GLY A 143 -24.29 4.58 -18.68
C GLY A 143 -24.11 5.38 -19.98
N CYS A 144 -23.28 6.42 -19.90
CA CYS A 144 -22.98 7.31 -21.03
C CYS A 144 -21.71 6.90 -21.79
N LEU A 145 -21.58 7.38 -23.04
CA LEU A 145 -20.44 7.12 -23.92
C LEU A 145 -19.11 7.63 -23.32
N ASN A 146 -19.12 8.78 -22.65
CA ASN A 146 -17.95 9.33 -21.96
C ASN A 146 -17.41 8.39 -20.86
N LEU A 147 -18.29 7.67 -20.16
CA LEU A 147 -17.88 6.69 -19.16
C LEU A 147 -17.20 5.49 -19.83
N LEU A 148 -17.67 5.06 -21.00
CA LEU A 148 -17.04 3.99 -21.78
C LEU A 148 -15.67 4.43 -22.32
N HIS A 149 -15.55 5.62 -22.91
CA HIS A 149 -14.26 6.17 -23.34
C HIS A 149 -13.26 6.21 -22.18
N LYS A 150 -13.69 6.71 -21.02
CA LYS A 150 -12.87 6.74 -19.82
C LYS A 150 -12.47 5.33 -19.37
N TYR A 151 -13.38 4.36 -19.42
CA TYR A 151 -13.11 2.97 -19.05
C TYR A 151 -12.08 2.31 -19.96
N ILE A 152 -12.20 2.55 -21.26
CA ILE A 152 -11.30 2.03 -22.30
C ILE A 152 -9.92 2.69 -22.21
N ASN A 153 -9.84 4.02 -22.06
CA ASN A 153 -8.56 4.73 -21.93
C ASN A 153 -7.79 4.34 -20.65
N GLN A 154 -8.49 3.80 -19.65
CA GLN A 154 -7.88 3.22 -18.46
C GLN A 154 -7.30 1.81 -18.71
N GLY A 155 -7.48 1.24 -19.90
CA GLY A 155 -7.15 -0.12 -20.28
C GLY A 155 -7.89 -1.19 -19.49
N ARG A 156 -9.02 -0.84 -18.87
CA ARG A 156 -9.78 -1.80 -18.06
C ARG A 156 -10.42 -2.90 -18.91
N ALA A 157 -10.62 -2.64 -20.20
CA ALA A 157 -11.12 -3.61 -21.17
C ALA A 157 -10.02 -4.51 -21.77
N ASP A 158 -8.75 -4.31 -21.43
CA ASP A 158 -7.65 -5.10 -22.02
C ASP A 158 -7.55 -6.49 -21.37
N VAL A 159 -7.17 -7.50 -22.17
CA VAL A 159 -7.13 -8.92 -21.78
C VAL A 159 -6.19 -9.15 -20.59
N ASP A 160 -4.99 -8.55 -20.63
CA ASP A 160 -3.91 -8.86 -19.68
C ASP A 160 -3.93 -8.05 -18.38
N ARG A 161 -4.76 -7.00 -18.27
CA ARG A 161 -4.74 -6.11 -17.10
C ARG A 161 -5.56 -6.66 -15.94
N SER A 162 -4.96 -7.53 -15.14
CA SER A 162 -5.49 -7.89 -13.82
C SER A 162 -5.22 -6.76 -12.83
N HIS A 163 -6.23 -5.99 -12.46
CA HIS A 163 -6.06 -4.88 -11.54
C HIS A 163 -6.19 -5.37 -10.09
N ILE A 164 -5.05 -5.63 -9.43
CA ILE A 164 -5.04 -5.71 -7.97
C ILE A 164 -4.85 -4.31 -7.38
N SER A 165 -5.75 -3.90 -6.48
CA SER A 165 -5.53 -2.65 -5.75
C SER A 165 -4.44 -2.85 -4.69
N PRO A 166 -3.66 -1.81 -4.33
CA PRO A 166 -2.69 -1.90 -3.23
C PRO A 166 -3.31 -2.41 -1.92
N ARG A 167 -4.59 -2.08 -1.65
CA ARG A 167 -5.32 -2.60 -0.49
C ARG A 167 -5.60 -4.10 -0.59
N ARG A 168 -5.94 -4.60 -1.78
CA ARG A 168 -6.17 -6.03 -1.98
C ARG A 168 -4.87 -6.82 -1.82
N LEU A 169 -3.76 -6.32 -2.37
CA LEU A 169 -2.44 -6.93 -2.19
C LEU A 169 -2.00 -6.90 -0.71
N ALA A 170 -2.10 -5.75 -0.03
CA ALA A 170 -1.82 -5.66 1.40
C ALA A 170 -2.68 -6.64 2.22
N ARG A 171 -3.97 -6.75 1.90
CA ARG A 171 -4.86 -7.73 2.54
C ARG A 171 -4.39 -9.16 2.31
N MET A 172 -3.93 -9.51 1.10
CA MET A 172 -3.39 -10.84 0.81
C MET A 172 -2.13 -11.12 1.65
N ILE A 173 -1.21 -10.16 1.77
CA ILE A 173 -0.02 -10.26 2.61
C ILE A 173 -0.39 -10.44 4.11
N LEU A 174 -1.42 -9.73 4.56
CA LEU A 174 -1.89 -9.76 5.96
C LEU A 174 -2.81 -10.95 6.27
N THR A 175 -3.20 -11.74 5.26
CA THR A 175 -4.06 -12.91 5.44
C THR A 175 -3.18 -14.13 5.71
N ARG A 176 -3.58 -14.98 6.67
CA ARG A 176 -2.90 -16.26 6.91
C ARG A 176 -2.84 -17.05 5.60
N PRO A 177 -1.67 -17.59 5.20
CA PRO A 177 -1.51 -18.33 3.95
C PRO A 177 -2.57 -19.43 3.78
N ASP A 178 -2.90 -20.14 4.86
CA ASP A 178 -3.89 -21.22 4.86
C ASP A 178 -5.30 -20.77 4.45
N ASN A 179 -5.65 -19.52 4.71
CA ASN A 179 -6.95 -18.93 4.37
C ASN A 179 -7.00 -18.39 2.94
N LEU A 180 -5.88 -18.36 2.21
CA LEU A 180 -5.83 -17.96 0.81
C LEU A 180 -6.11 -19.15 -0.10
N LYS A 181 -6.98 -18.94 -1.09
CA LYS A 181 -7.17 -19.88 -2.20
C LYS A 181 -5.85 -20.10 -2.95
N PRO A 182 -5.60 -21.30 -3.54
CA PRO A 182 -4.37 -21.60 -4.28
C PRO A 182 -4.03 -20.55 -5.35
N GLU A 183 -5.01 -20.16 -6.16
CA GLU A 183 -4.88 -19.10 -7.18
C GLU A 183 -4.36 -17.76 -6.61
N HIS A 184 -4.76 -17.41 -5.38
CA HIS A 184 -4.33 -16.19 -4.73
C HIS A 184 -2.95 -16.35 -4.09
N ARG A 185 -2.53 -17.57 -3.70
CA ARG A 185 -1.18 -17.84 -3.19
C ARG A 185 -0.14 -17.69 -4.29
N ASP A 186 -0.42 -18.24 -5.48
CA ASP A 186 0.49 -18.13 -6.64
C ASP A 186 0.63 -16.67 -7.09
N LEU A 187 -0.50 -15.96 -7.15
CA LEU A 187 -0.51 -14.52 -7.45
C LEU A 187 0.27 -13.72 -6.39
N LEU A 188 0.08 -14.04 -5.10
CA LEU A 188 0.80 -13.38 -4.01
C LEU A 188 2.31 -13.61 -4.14
N ALA A 189 2.73 -14.84 -4.39
CA ALA A 189 4.15 -15.21 -4.55
C ALA A 189 4.80 -14.46 -5.72
N ARG A 190 4.12 -14.36 -6.87
CA ARG A 190 4.59 -13.56 -8.01
C ARG A 190 4.76 -12.09 -7.66
N LEU A 191 3.79 -11.51 -6.96
CA LEU A 191 3.79 -10.08 -6.62
C LEU A 191 4.82 -9.73 -5.55
N THR A 192 5.05 -10.60 -4.56
CA THR A 192 6.06 -10.36 -3.53
C THR A 192 7.47 -10.59 -4.03
N ALA A 193 7.65 -11.48 -5.03
CA ALA A 193 8.93 -11.70 -5.71
C ALA A 193 9.35 -10.55 -6.65
N ALA A 194 8.49 -9.56 -6.87
CA ALA A 194 8.76 -8.43 -7.76
C ALA A 194 9.97 -7.58 -7.35
N CYS A 195 10.24 -7.47 -6.04
CA CYS A 195 11.45 -6.87 -5.51
C CYS A 195 11.81 -7.43 -4.12
N PRO A 196 13.07 -7.29 -3.67
CA PRO A 196 13.51 -7.76 -2.37
C PRO A 196 12.69 -7.19 -1.19
N GLU A 197 12.29 -5.92 -1.27
CA GLU A 197 11.54 -5.24 -0.22
C GLU A 197 10.15 -5.83 -0.04
N MET A 198 9.45 -6.18 -1.12
CA MET A 198 8.13 -6.83 -1.07
C MET A 198 8.21 -8.26 -0.54
N THR A 199 9.28 -9.00 -0.89
CA THR A 199 9.55 -10.33 -0.33
C THR A 199 9.78 -10.24 1.17
N ARG A 200 10.61 -9.29 1.60
CA ARG A 200 10.89 -9.05 3.02
C ARG A 200 9.65 -8.59 3.77
N LEU A 201 8.83 -7.70 3.19
CA LEU A 201 7.56 -7.25 3.77
C LEU A 201 6.65 -8.42 4.11
N ALA A 202 6.47 -9.37 3.18
CA ALA A 202 5.65 -10.55 3.43
C ALA A 202 6.21 -11.42 4.57
N ALA A 203 7.53 -11.63 4.60
CA ALA A 203 8.18 -12.39 5.66
C ALA A 203 8.05 -11.72 7.05
N VAL A 204 8.29 -10.42 7.16
CA VAL A 204 8.21 -9.71 8.46
C VAL A 204 6.77 -9.60 8.96
N VAL A 205 5.78 -9.46 8.07
CA VAL A 205 4.36 -9.51 8.45
C VAL A 205 4.01 -10.88 9.05
N GLY A 206 4.45 -11.97 8.41
CA GLY A 206 4.28 -13.32 8.93
C GLY A 206 4.94 -13.50 10.29
N GLY A 207 6.21 -13.09 10.42
CA GLY A 207 6.96 -13.18 11.68
C GLY A 207 6.33 -12.37 12.82
N PHE A 208 5.75 -11.21 12.54
CA PHE A 208 5.04 -10.44 13.57
C PHE A 208 3.71 -11.09 13.96
N ALA A 209 2.99 -11.69 13.01
CA ALA A 209 1.73 -12.37 13.29
C ALA A 209 1.92 -13.53 14.29
N GLU A 210 3.07 -14.20 14.26
CA GLU A 210 3.44 -15.23 15.24
C GLU A 210 3.63 -14.66 16.66
N LEU A 211 4.09 -13.40 16.79
CA LEU A 211 4.28 -12.75 18.09
C LEU A 211 2.96 -12.40 18.77
N LEU A 212 1.86 -12.30 18.02
CA LEU A 212 0.53 -11.97 18.59
C LEU A 212 -0.01 -13.08 19.50
N THR A 213 0.50 -14.30 19.35
CA THR A 213 0.26 -15.41 20.29
C THR A 213 1.22 -15.26 21.47
N PRO A 214 0.73 -14.97 22.69
CA PRO A 214 1.61 -14.65 23.80
C PRO A 214 2.51 -15.81 24.18
N HIS A 215 3.78 -15.50 24.43
CA HIS A 215 4.78 -16.46 24.83
C HIS A 215 5.92 -15.74 25.55
N ALA A 216 6.47 -16.34 26.62
CA ALA A 216 7.50 -15.72 27.45
C ALA A 216 8.73 -15.25 26.64
N GLY A 217 9.12 -16.03 25.61
CA GLY A 217 10.23 -15.68 24.70
C GLY A 217 9.94 -14.60 23.67
N ASN A 218 8.72 -14.04 23.60
CA ASN A 218 8.38 -13.05 22.56
C ASN A 218 9.10 -11.71 22.75
N ALA A 219 9.59 -11.38 23.95
CA ALA A 219 10.39 -10.17 24.17
C ALA A 219 11.68 -10.21 23.32
N ASP A 220 12.41 -11.32 23.33
CA ASP A 220 13.63 -11.49 22.54
C ASP A 220 13.33 -11.61 21.05
N ARG A 221 12.29 -12.38 20.70
CA ARG A 221 11.84 -12.50 19.30
C ARG A 221 11.43 -11.15 18.73
N LEU A 222 10.81 -10.27 19.50
CA LEU A 222 10.47 -8.91 19.07
C LEU A 222 11.72 -8.07 18.83
N SER A 223 12.77 -8.19 19.65
CA SER A 223 14.05 -7.50 19.42
C SER A 223 14.69 -7.94 18.10
N LEU A 224 14.73 -9.26 17.85
CA LEU A 224 15.21 -9.83 16.59
C LEU A 224 14.38 -9.35 15.40
N TRP A 225 13.06 -9.35 15.54
CA TRP A 225 12.14 -8.88 14.51
C TRP A 225 12.36 -7.40 14.15
N ILE A 226 12.54 -6.53 15.15
CA ILE A 226 12.86 -5.11 14.92
C ILE A 226 14.19 -4.97 14.17
N GLY A 227 15.21 -5.75 14.54
CA GLY A 227 16.50 -5.77 13.85
C GLY A 227 16.37 -6.17 12.37
N GLN A 228 15.60 -7.22 12.08
CA GLN A 228 15.32 -7.66 10.71
C GLN A 228 14.62 -6.59 9.88
N VAL A 229 13.61 -5.91 10.44
CA VAL A 229 12.89 -4.84 9.76
C VAL A 229 13.80 -3.64 9.46
N ARG A 230 14.72 -3.31 10.35
CA ARG A 230 15.66 -2.19 10.17
C ARG A 230 16.73 -2.45 9.12
N ALA A 231 17.06 -3.71 8.88
CA ALA A 231 18.03 -4.11 7.85
C ALA A 231 17.48 -4.00 6.42
N VAL A 232 16.18 -3.74 6.25
CA VAL A 232 15.50 -3.64 4.95
C VAL A 232 15.02 -2.21 4.75
N ASP A 233 15.05 -1.72 3.52
CA ASP A 233 14.57 -0.39 3.14
C ASP A 233 13.02 -0.34 3.08
N LEU A 234 12.39 -0.40 4.26
CA LEU A 234 10.94 -0.30 4.48
C LEU A 234 10.64 0.89 5.43
N PRO A 235 10.63 2.15 4.92
CA PRO A 235 10.56 3.35 5.76
C PRO A 235 9.29 3.49 6.60
N HIS A 236 8.15 2.98 6.14
CA HIS A 236 6.90 2.99 6.88
C HIS A 236 6.93 1.96 8.03
N LEU A 237 7.54 0.80 7.82
CA LEU A 237 7.80 -0.17 8.89
C LEU A 237 8.86 0.33 9.89
N HIS A 238 9.86 1.10 9.44
CA HIS A 238 10.78 1.77 10.37
C HIS A 238 10.06 2.75 11.29
N ALA A 239 9.04 3.46 10.79
CA ALA A 239 8.22 4.32 11.64
C ALA A 239 7.41 3.52 12.67
N PHE A 240 6.89 2.36 12.28
CA PHE A 240 6.20 1.44 13.18
C PHE A 240 7.13 0.91 14.28
N THR A 241 8.33 0.42 13.92
CA THR A 241 9.30 -0.10 14.91
C THR A 241 9.76 0.97 15.92
N ARG A 242 9.96 2.22 15.47
CA ARG A 242 10.22 3.35 16.40
C ARG A 242 9.05 3.60 17.35
N GLY A 243 7.82 3.34 16.93
CA GLY A 243 6.65 3.37 17.80
C GLY A 243 6.70 2.28 18.86
N LEU A 244 7.01 1.05 18.44
CA LEU A 244 7.15 -0.09 19.36
C LEU A 244 8.23 0.13 20.41
N GLU A 245 9.36 0.75 20.05
CA GLU A 245 10.43 1.04 21.00
C GLU A 245 10.06 2.13 22.02
N ARG A 246 9.25 3.12 21.64
CA ARG A 246 8.80 4.15 22.58
C ARG A 246 7.91 3.58 23.69
N ASP A 247 7.11 2.58 23.34
CA ASP A 247 6.17 1.91 24.24
C ASP A 247 6.63 0.48 24.58
N ARG A 248 7.95 0.25 24.59
CA ARG A 248 8.56 -1.11 24.62
C ARG A 248 8.03 -2.00 25.74
N ASP A 249 7.93 -1.47 26.96
CA ASP A 249 7.49 -2.27 28.12
C ASP A 249 6.04 -2.72 27.95
N ALA A 250 5.17 -1.83 27.47
CA ALA A 250 3.76 -2.14 27.24
C ALA A 250 3.56 -3.13 26.09
N VAL A 251 4.39 -3.02 25.04
CA VAL A 251 4.40 -3.97 23.93
C VAL A 251 4.89 -5.34 24.39
N ASN A 252 5.99 -5.41 25.15
CA ASN A 252 6.50 -6.66 25.68
C ASN A 252 5.42 -7.35 26.53
N ALA A 253 4.81 -6.63 27.48
CA ALA A 253 3.73 -7.17 28.30
C ALA A 253 2.58 -7.72 27.45
N ALA A 254 2.20 -7.04 26.37
CA ALA A 254 1.14 -7.48 25.46
C ALA A 254 1.46 -8.76 24.67
N LEU A 255 2.74 -9.06 24.46
CA LEU A 255 3.20 -10.21 23.68
C LEU A 255 3.71 -11.37 24.56
N THR A 256 3.90 -11.16 25.86
CA THR A 256 4.37 -12.20 26.79
C THR A 256 3.28 -12.71 27.74
N LEU A 257 2.27 -11.87 28.05
CA LEU A 257 1.13 -12.20 28.92
C LEU A 257 -0.08 -12.68 28.10
#